data_AF-A0AA41BYY0-F1
#
_entry.id   AF-A0AA41BYY0-F1
#
_cell.length_a   1.000
_cell.length_b   1.000
_cell.length_c   1.000
_cell.angle_alpha   90.00
_cell.angle_beta   90.00
_cell.angle_gamma   90.00
#
_symmetry.space_group_name_H-M   'P 1'
#
loop_
_entity.id
_entity.type
_entity.pdbx_description
1 polymer ?
#
loop_
_entity_poly.entity_id
_entity_poly.type
_entity_poly.pdbx_seq_one_letter_code
_entity_poly.pdbx_strand_id
1 'polypeptide(L)'
;MNQSAKAPRAKAATSKTKKKSRVELDIEARERKRDNKRRGHKPGSRANPDAEKNASASAKKSDPRIGSKKAVPLIVETVFNNSPKPKKVAKPKQEAKPALPPEEELTLLENDARLDSLLDQLDEGKTLSAEDQSYVDQTLDRIDVLMELLGIELGDEDDEDEDEEQGENMYRLLKGGN
;
A
#
# COMPACT_ATOMS: atom_id res chain seq x y z
N MET A 1 14.00 67.55 16.61
CA MET A 1 14.37 66.39 15.75
C MET A 1 13.05 65.70 15.38
N ASN A 2 12.50 65.94 14.19
CA ASN A 2 12.74 65.22 12.92
C ASN A 2 11.49 64.36 12.62
N GLN A 3 10.76 64.41 11.51
CA GLN A 3 10.72 65.23 10.30
C GLN A 3 9.29 65.08 9.70
N SER A 4 8.77 66.11 9.04
CA SER A 4 7.64 65.94 8.11
C SER A 4 8.13 65.26 6.82
N ALA A 5 7.40 64.23 6.40
CA ALA A 5 7.74 63.34 5.30
C ALA A 5 7.65 63.98 3.90
N LYS A 6 8.37 63.32 3.00
CA LYS A 6 8.57 63.49 1.55
C LYS A 6 7.28 63.75 0.75
N ALA A 7 7.38 64.65 -0.25
CA ALA A 7 6.37 64.88 -1.30
C ALA A 7 6.15 63.65 -2.21
N PRO A 8 4.95 63.46 -2.81
CA PRO A 8 4.55 62.21 -3.45
C PRO A 8 5.03 62.10 -4.92
N ARG A 9 5.42 60.87 -5.31
CA ARG A 9 5.70 60.47 -6.70
C ARG A 9 4.40 60.18 -7.46
N ALA A 10 4.47 60.40 -8.77
CA ALA A 10 3.40 60.49 -9.76
C ALA A 10 2.34 59.37 -9.78
N LYS A 11 1.12 59.74 -10.18
CA LYS A 11 -0.04 58.86 -10.33
C LYS A 11 0.10 57.94 -11.55
N ALA A 12 0.15 56.63 -11.33
CA ALA A 12 -0.17 55.64 -12.35
C ALA A 12 -1.71 55.56 -12.50
N ALA A 13 -2.20 55.66 -13.73
CA ALA A 13 -3.61 55.57 -14.07
C ALA A 13 -4.15 54.16 -13.78
N THR A 14 -4.80 53.99 -12.63
CA THR A 14 -5.54 52.76 -12.31
C THR A 14 -6.86 52.79 -13.08
N SER A 15 -7.17 51.76 -13.85
CA SER A 15 -8.53 51.55 -14.37
C SER A 15 -9.51 51.66 -13.21
N LYS A 16 -10.43 52.62 -13.28
CA LYS A 16 -11.45 52.83 -12.24
C LYS A 16 -12.47 51.70 -12.34
N THR A 17 -12.14 50.52 -11.83
CA THR A 17 -13.16 49.56 -11.42
C THR A 17 -14.00 50.27 -10.36
N LYS A 18 -15.23 50.62 -10.71
CA LYS A 18 -16.16 51.24 -9.77
C LYS A 18 -16.31 50.28 -8.60
N LYS A 19 -15.88 50.71 -7.41
CA LYS A 19 -16.07 49.94 -6.18
C LYS A 19 -17.58 49.77 -6.01
N LYS A 20 -18.02 48.52 -5.91
CA LYS A 20 -19.43 48.19 -5.67
C LYS A 20 -19.90 48.87 -4.38
N SER A 21 -21.12 49.36 -4.39
CA SER A 21 -21.73 49.93 -3.18
C SER A 21 -21.93 48.84 -2.12
N ARG A 22 -22.08 49.22 -0.84
CA ARG A 22 -22.35 48.27 0.24
C ARG A 22 -23.62 47.44 -0.04
N VAL A 23 -24.64 48.08 -0.61
CA VAL A 23 -25.91 47.44 -0.99
C VAL A 23 -25.69 46.42 -2.10
N GLU A 24 -24.90 46.73 -3.13
CA GLU A 24 -24.56 45.78 -4.20
C GLU A 24 -23.80 44.56 -3.68
N LEU A 25 -22.87 44.76 -2.74
CA LEU A 25 -22.14 43.64 -2.11
C LEU A 25 -23.08 42.73 -1.31
N ASP A 26 -24.05 43.31 -0.60
CA ASP A 26 -25.02 42.54 0.19
C ASP A 26 -25.98 41.75 -0.72
N ILE A 27 -26.35 42.30 -1.88
CA ILE A 27 -27.16 41.60 -2.90
C ILE A 27 -26.35 40.44 -3.51
N GLU A 28 -25.12 40.70 -3.95
CA GLU A 28 -24.24 39.68 -4.53
C GLU A 28 -23.94 38.55 -3.53
N ALA A 29 -23.79 38.87 -2.24
CA ALA A 29 -23.62 37.87 -1.20
C ALA A 29 -24.87 36.97 -1.05
N ARG A 30 -26.07 37.55 -1.13
CA ARG A 30 -27.34 36.79 -1.09
C ARG A 30 -27.52 35.91 -2.33
N GLU A 31 -27.16 36.41 -3.50
CA GLU A 31 -27.18 35.65 -4.76
C GLU A 31 -26.19 34.48 -4.71
N ARG A 32 -24.94 34.74 -4.33
CA ARG A 32 -23.92 33.70 -4.16
C ARG A 32 -24.34 32.63 -3.15
N LYS A 33 -25.05 33.01 -2.08
CA LYS A 33 -25.62 32.06 -1.11
C LYS A 33 -26.74 31.23 -1.73
N ARG A 34 -27.60 31.81 -2.56
CA ARG A 34 -28.66 31.09 -3.29
C ARG A 34 -28.08 30.10 -4.29
N ASP A 35 -27.06 30.50 -5.03
CA ASP A 35 -26.38 29.66 -6.02
C ASP A 35 -25.65 28.48 -5.35
N ASN A 36 -24.90 28.75 -4.28
CA ASN A 36 -24.22 27.70 -3.52
C ASN A 36 -25.17 26.79 -2.74
N LYS A 37 -26.40 27.23 -2.41
CA LYS A 37 -27.41 26.36 -1.78
C LYS A 37 -27.92 25.29 -2.75
N ARG A 38 -28.01 25.61 -4.04
CA ARG A 38 -28.49 24.69 -5.09
C ARG A 38 -27.36 23.88 -5.74
N ARG A 39 -26.13 24.38 -5.69
CA ARG A 39 -24.96 23.67 -6.17
C ARG A 39 -24.53 22.62 -5.14
N GLY A 40 -24.65 21.34 -5.49
CA GLY A 40 -24.07 20.25 -4.69
C GLY A 40 -22.54 20.37 -4.55
N HIS A 41 -21.95 19.53 -3.70
CA HIS A 41 -20.49 19.42 -3.63
C HIS A 41 -19.92 19.08 -5.01
N LYS A 42 -18.73 19.63 -5.32
CA LYS A 42 -18.07 19.29 -6.58
C LYS A 42 -17.85 17.76 -6.64
N PRO A 43 -18.10 17.11 -7.79
CA PRO A 43 -17.77 15.70 -7.96
C PRO A 43 -16.27 15.50 -7.65
N GLY A 44 -15.94 14.41 -6.95
CA GLY A 44 -14.58 14.12 -6.48
C GLY A 44 -14.19 14.72 -5.12
N SER A 45 -15.00 15.60 -4.51
CA SER A 45 -14.69 16.19 -3.19
C SER A 45 -14.70 15.18 -2.03
N ARG A 46 -15.28 13.99 -2.21
CA ARG A 46 -15.29 12.91 -1.22
C ARG A 46 -14.16 11.90 -1.44
N ALA A 47 -13.67 11.79 -2.68
CA ALA A 47 -12.62 10.84 -3.06
C ALA A 47 -11.21 11.39 -2.81
N ASN A 48 -11.07 12.72 -2.65
CA ASN A 48 -9.81 13.36 -2.27
C ASN A 48 -10.03 14.27 -1.04
N PRO A 49 -10.08 13.72 0.19
CA PRO A 49 -9.81 14.52 1.37
C PRO A 49 -8.34 14.98 1.31
N ASP A 50 -8.15 16.28 1.10
CA ASP A 50 -6.84 16.93 0.91
C ASP A 50 -6.06 16.43 -0.31
N ALA A 51 -6.36 17.01 -1.48
CA ALA A 51 -5.31 17.20 -2.48
C ALA A 51 -4.25 18.11 -1.85
N GLU A 52 -3.23 17.49 -1.26
CA GLU A 52 -2.07 18.13 -0.65
C GLU A 52 -1.59 19.24 -1.58
N LYS A 53 -1.80 20.49 -1.15
CA LYS A 53 -1.01 21.57 -1.69
C LYS A 53 0.42 21.28 -1.24
N ASN A 54 1.21 20.72 -2.14
CA ASN A 54 2.67 20.71 -2.11
C ASN A 54 3.17 22.17 -2.08
N ALA A 55 2.96 22.83 -0.94
CA ALA A 55 3.56 24.09 -0.60
C ALA A 55 4.83 23.76 0.15
N SER A 56 5.95 24.19 -0.45
CA SER A 56 7.29 24.14 0.12
C SER A 56 7.31 24.40 1.63
N ALA A 57 8.09 23.55 2.30
CA ALA A 57 8.29 23.50 3.72
C ALA A 57 8.54 24.89 4.32
N SER A 58 7.50 25.44 4.94
CA SER A 58 7.62 26.39 6.03
C SER A 58 7.07 25.67 7.25
N ALA A 59 7.87 25.64 8.33
CA ALA A 59 7.55 24.97 9.58
C ALA A 59 6.29 25.58 10.23
N LYS A 60 5.12 25.15 9.79
CA LYS A 60 3.85 25.44 10.43
C LYS A 60 3.72 24.50 11.61
N LYS A 61 3.43 25.04 12.80
CA LYS A 61 3.09 24.24 13.98
C LYS A 61 1.87 23.38 13.63
N SER A 62 2.04 22.07 13.59
CA SER A 62 0.93 21.13 13.44
C SER A 62 0.07 21.14 14.71
N ASP A 63 -1.24 20.94 14.56
CA ASP A 63 -2.18 20.85 15.68
C ASP A 63 -1.78 19.68 16.60
N PRO A 64 -1.59 19.89 17.92
CA PRO A 64 -1.27 18.81 18.86
C PRO A 64 -2.29 17.67 18.89
N ARG A 65 -3.53 17.90 18.46
CA ARG A 65 -4.57 16.86 18.37
C ARG A 65 -4.39 15.96 17.15
N ILE A 66 -3.65 16.40 16.14
CA ILE A 66 -3.39 15.63 14.92
C ILE A 66 -1.97 15.07 15.03
N GLY A 67 -1.88 13.75 15.17
CA GLY A 67 -0.59 13.06 15.31
C GLY A 67 0.35 13.26 14.11
N SER A 68 1.62 12.90 14.30
CA SER A 68 2.62 12.94 13.23
C SER A 68 2.27 11.94 12.13
N LYS A 69 1.90 12.42 10.94
CA LYS A 69 1.68 11.59 9.74
C LYS A 69 2.95 11.35 8.92
N LYS A 70 4.14 11.59 9.49
CA LYS A 70 5.40 11.30 8.80
C LYS A 70 5.55 9.79 8.66
N ALA A 71 5.78 9.31 7.43
CA ALA A 71 6.02 7.90 7.17
C ALA A 71 7.22 7.41 7.99
N VAL A 72 7.04 6.30 8.71
CA VAL A 72 8.11 5.63 9.45
C VAL A 72 8.62 4.48 8.59
N PRO A 73 9.93 4.39 8.32
CA PRO A 73 10.48 3.29 7.55
C PRO A 73 10.29 1.96 8.30
N LEU A 74 9.89 0.92 7.57
CA LEU A 74 9.60 -0.42 8.11
C LEU A 74 10.86 -1.19 8.55
N ILE A 75 12.05 -0.76 8.10
CA ILE A 75 13.33 -1.40 8.42
C ILE A 75 14.03 -0.58 9.51
N VAL A 76 14.17 -1.18 10.70
CA VAL A 76 14.59 -0.51 11.95
C VAL A 76 16.11 -0.31 12.06
N GLU A 77 16.92 -0.88 11.16
CA GLU A 77 18.39 -0.90 11.31
C GLU A 77 19.09 0.47 11.26
N THR A 78 18.40 1.55 10.87
CA THR A 78 19.05 2.86 10.63
C THR A 78 18.74 3.95 11.66
N VAL A 79 17.87 3.72 12.65
CA VAL A 79 17.45 4.80 13.58
C VAL A 79 18.28 4.87 14.87
N PHE A 80 19.02 3.83 15.25
CA PHE A 80 19.75 3.82 16.53
C PHE A 80 21.28 3.87 16.47
N ASN A 81 21.91 3.80 15.29
CA ASN A 81 23.36 3.69 15.20
C ASN A 81 24.01 4.91 14.52
N ASN A 82 24.21 5.96 15.31
CA ASN A 82 25.27 6.94 15.05
C ASN A 82 26.64 6.28 15.33
N SER A 83 27.14 5.46 14.40
CA SER A 83 28.54 5.04 14.39
C SER A 83 28.97 4.65 12.98
N PRO A 84 30.06 5.24 12.44
CA PRO A 84 30.54 4.88 11.12
C PRO A 84 31.53 3.72 11.27
N LYS A 85 31.23 2.54 10.71
CA LYS A 85 32.21 1.45 10.49
C LYS A 85 31.63 0.29 9.65
N PRO A 86 32.46 -0.54 9.02
CA PRO A 86 32.78 -0.43 7.59
C PRO A 86 32.14 -1.52 6.74
N LYS A 87 32.08 -1.22 5.45
CA LYS A 87 31.68 -2.05 4.30
C LYS A 87 32.01 -3.54 4.49
N LYS A 88 30.99 -4.35 4.81
CA LYS A 88 30.98 -5.76 4.42
C LYS A 88 30.27 -5.85 3.09
N VAL A 89 31.04 -6.27 2.08
CA VAL A 89 30.62 -6.62 0.73
C VAL A 89 29.33 -7.44 0.77
N ALA A 90 28.24 -6.82 0.32
CA ALA A 90 26.99 -7.49 0.05
C ALA A 90 27.21 -8.43 -1.13
N LYS A 91 26.99 -9.74 -0.91
CA LYS A 91 26.63 -10.62 -2.02
C LYS A 91 25.36 -10.03 -2.64
N PRO A 92 25.30 -9.83 -3.97
CA PRO A 92 24.08 -9.34 -4.60
C PRO A 92 22.98 -10.37 -4.34
N LYS A 93 21.93 -9.97 -3.60
CA LYS A 93 20.66 -10.68 -3.58
C LYS A 93 20.22 -10.76 -5.03
N GLN A 94 20.25 -11.97 -5.58
CA GLN A 94 19.73 -12.25 -6.90
C GLN A 94 18.32 -11.70 -6.96
N GLU A 95 18.10 -10.83 -7.93
CA GLU A 95 16.80 -10.32 -8.29
C GLU A 95 15.87 -11.52 -8.48
N ALA A 96 14.84 -11.59 -7.65
CA ALA A 96 13.78 -12.55 -7.80
C ALA A 96 13.24 -12.41 -9.23
N LYS A 97 13.47 -13.45 -10.03
CA LYS A 97 12.75 -13.73 -11.27
C LYS A 97 11.24 -13.54 -11.00
N PRO A 98 10.41 -13.22 -12.02
CA PRO A 98 8.97 -13.09 -11.82
C PRO A 98 8.49 -14.30 -11.03
N ALA A 99 8.09 -14.06 -9.78
CA ALA A 99 7.72 -15.14 -8.87
C ALA A 99 6.51 -15.80 -9.50
N LEU A 100 6.68 -17.03 -9.99
CA LEU A 100 5.52 -17.89 -10.23
C LEU A 100 4.70 -17.85 -8.93
N PRO A 101 3.37 -17.78 -9.02
CA PRO A 101 2.56 -17.86 -7.82
C PRO A 101 2.94 -19.16 -7.08
N PRO A 102 3.06 -19.14 -5.75
CA PRO A 102 3.54 -20.30 -4.98
C PRO A 102 2.76 -21.59 -5.28
N GLU A 103 1.47 -21.48 -5.60
CA GLU A 103 0.60 -22.59 -6.04
C GLU A 103 1.07 -23.22 -7.37
N GLU A 104 1.45 -22.41 -8.35
CA GLU A 104 1.92 -22.90 -9.66
C GLU A 104 3.31 -23.53 -9.55
N GLU A 105 4.17 -23.02 -8.66
CA GLU A 105 5.45 -23.67 -8.37
C GLU A 105 5.25 -25.01 -7.67
N LEU A 106 4.34 -25.08 -6.68
CA LEU A 106 4.04 -26.31 -5.94
C LEU A 106 3.49 -27.38 -6.90
N THR A 107 2.48 -27.04 -7.69
CA THR A 107 1.90 -27.98 -8.68
C THR A 107 2.92 -28.45 -9.72
N LEU A 108 3.88 -27.62 -10.12
CA LEU A 108 4.95 -28.04 -11.02
C LEU A 108 5.88 -29.07 -10.37
N LEU A 109 6.23 -28.85 -9.10
CA LEU A 109 7.08 -29.78 -8.34
C LEU A 109 6.36 -31.10 -8.04
N GLU A 110 5.06 -31.06 -7.72
CA GLU A 110 4.22 -32.25 -7.52
C GLU A 110 4.02 -33.07 -8.79
N ASN A 111 4.10 -32.46 -9.98
CA ASN A 111 3.97 -33.14 -11.26
C ASN A 111 5.33 -33.39 -11.95
N ASP A 112 6.45 -33.30 -11.22
CA ASP A 112 7.78 -33.56 -11.78
C ASP A 112 8.03 -35.07 -11.94
N ALA A 113 7.98 -35.54 -13.18
CA ALA A 113 8.25 -36.93 -13.53
C ALA A 113 9.65 -37.43 -13.08
N ARG A 114 10.64 -36.55 -12.90
CA ARG A 114 11.95 -36.96 -12.38
C ARG A 114 11.86 -37.26 -10.89
N LEU A 115 11.19 -36.40 -10.13
CA LEU A 115 11.00 -36.59 -8.69
C LEU A 115 10.25 -37.89 -8.42
N ASP A 116 9.15 -38.12 -9.15
CA ASP A 116 8.35 -39.35 -9.07
C ASP A 116 9.20 -40.61 -9.29
N SER A 117 10.00 -40.63 -10.37
CA SER A 117 10.83 -41.79 -10.68
C SER A 117 11.91 -42.06 -9.63
N LEU A 118 12.42 -41.03 -8.96
CA LEU A 118 13.40 -41.17 -7.88
C LEU A 118 12.74 -41.70 -6.60
N LEU A 119 11.52 -41.27 -6.31
CA LEU A 119 10.73 -41.78 -5.19
C LEU A 119 10.35 -43.26 -5.41
N ASP A 120 9.91 -43.63 -6.61
CA ASP A 120 9.64 -45.03 -6.97
C ASP A 120 10.87 -45.93 -6.72
N GLN A 121 12.07 -45.45 -7.07
CA GLN A 121 13.31 -46.20 -6.84
C GLN A 121 13.63 -46.35 -5.34
N LEU A 122 13.37 -45.32 -4.54
CA LEU A 122 13.51 -45.39 -3.09
C LEU A 122 12.53 -46.39 -2.48
N ASP A 123 11.28 -46.42 -2.95
CA ASP A 123 10.25 -47.39 -2.53
C ASP A 123 10.61 -48.82 -2.92
N GLU A 124 11.22 -49.01 -4.09
CA GLU A 124 11.80 -50.29 -4.51
C GLU A 124 13.05 -50.69 -3.70
N GLY A 125 13.54 -49.83 -2.80
CA GLY A 125 14.72 -50.06 -1.97
C GLY A 125 16.05 -49.92 -2.71
N LYS A 126 16.06 -49.28 -3.89
CA LYS A 126 17.30 -48.99 -4.63
C LYS A 126 18.02 -47.80 -3.99
N THR A 127 19.34 -47.88 -3.93
CA THR A 127 20.16 -46.77 -3.44
C THR A 127 20.34 -45.72 -4.53
N LEU A 128 19.87 -44.50 -4.27
CA LEU A 128 20.08 -43.35 -5.15
C LEU A 128 21.54 -42.87 -5.14
N SER A 129 21.94 -42.16 -6.19
CA SER A 129 23.22 -41.44 -6.22
C SER A 129 23.20 -40.27 -5.22
N ALA A 130 24.36 -39.78 -4.78
CA ALA A 130 24.42 -38.64 -3.86
C ALA A 130 23.81 -37.36 -4.46
N GLU A 131 23.91 -37.21 -5.79
CA GLU A 131 23.32 -36.06 -6.51
C GLU A 131 21.79 -36.17 -6.57
N ASP A 132 21.26 -37.36 -6.82
CA ASP A 132 19.82 -37.58 -6.88
C ASP A 132 19.18 -37.50 -5.49
N GLN A 133 19.83 -38.04 -4.46
CA GLN A 133 19.36 -37.89 -3.09
C GLN A 133 19.31 -36.41 -2.68
N SER A 134 20.39 -35.66 -2.95
CA SER A 134 20.42 -34.23 -2.66
C SER A 134 19.36 -33.45 -3.44
N TYR A 135 18.99 -33.90 -4.64
CA TYR A 135 17.91 -33.31 -5.42
C TYR A 135 16.57 -33.56 -4.75
N VAL A 136 16.26 -34.81 -4.41
CA VAL A 136 15.02 -35.19 -3.71
C VAL A 136 14.86 -34.39 -2.42
N ASP A 137 15.89 -34.36 -1.57
CA ASP A 137 15.86 -33.65 -0.29
C ASP A 137 15.58 -32.15 -0.50
N GLN A 138 16.26 -31.50 -1.45
CA GLN A 138 16.05 -30.07 -1.75
C GLN A 138 14.67 -29.78 -2.33
N THR A 139 14.13 -30.68 -3.16
CA THR A 139 12.78 -30.51 -3.72
C THR A 139 11.71 -30.67 -2.66
N LEU A 140 11.86 -31.63 -1.74
CA LEU A 140 10.92 -31.82 -0.63
C LEU A 140 10.97 -30.65 0.34
N ASP A 141 12.17 -30.18 0.73
CA ASP A 141 12.32 -28.96 1.54
C ASP A 141 11.65 -27.74 0.88
N ARG A 142 11.72 -27.65 -0.45
CA ARG A 142 11.07 -26.56 -1.19
C ARG A 142 9.56 -26.67 -1.18
N ILE A 143 9.03 -27.88 -1.32
CA ILE A 143 7.60 -28.19 -1.23
C ILE A 143 7.07 -27.79 0.15
N ASP A 144 7.76 -28.15 1.23
CA ASP A 144 7.37 -27.78 2.61
C ASP A 144 7.26 -26.27 2.80
N VAL A 145 8.26 -25.51 2.32
CA VAL A 145 8.23 -24.04 2.36
C VAL A 145 7.08 -23.46 1.55
N LEU A 146 6.72 -24.07 0.41
CA LEU A 146 5.60 -23.63 -0.42
C LEU A 146 4.26 -23.91 0.27
N MET A 147 4.11 -25.06 0.92
CA MET A 147 2.91 -25.39 1.71
C MET A 147 2.72 -24.41 2.87
N GLU A 148 3.78 -24.11 3.63
CA GLU A 148 3.74 -23.11 4.71
C GLU A 148 3.35 -21.72 4.18
N LEU A 149 3.91 -21.32 3.04
CA LEU A 149 3.60 -20.02 2.42
C LEU A 149 2.14 -19.91 1.96
N LEU A 150 1.54 -21.04 1.56
CA LEU A 150 0.14 -21.12 1.16
C LEU A 150 -0.82 -21.28 2.35
N GLY A 151 -0.30 -21.51 3.56
CA GLY A 151 -1.11 -21.79 4.74
C GLY A 151 -1.77 -23.17 4.70
N ILE A 152 -1.22 -24.10 3.92
CA ILE A 152 -1.60 -25.52 3.97
C ILE A 152 -0.77 -26.11 5.10
N GLU A 153 -1.23 -25.93 6.34
CA GLU A 153 -0.56 -26.52 7.50
C GLU A 153 -0.79 -28.04 7.49
N LEU A 154 0.30 -28.83 7.43
CA LEU A 154 0.26 -30.30 7.41
C LEU A 154 -0.14 -30.92 8.77
N GLY A 155 -0.72 -30.14 9.67
CA GLY A 155 -1.05 -30.57 11.00
C GLY A 155 -1.69 -29.45 11.80
N ASP A 156 -2.99 -29.31 11.64
CA ASP A 156 -3.98 -29.13 12.71
C ASP A 156 -5.38 -29.28 12.07
N GLU A 157 -5.86 -30.52 11.97
CA GLU A 157 -7.27 -30.87 11.73
C GLU A 157 -8.12 -30.47 12.96
N ASP A 158 -8.16 -29.18 13.32
CA ASP A 158 -9.03 -28.67 14.39
C ASP A 158 -9.90 -27.48 13.92
N ASP A 159 -9.98 -27.24 12.61
CA ASP A 159 -10.85 -26.22 11.98
C ASP A 159 -11.96 -26.84 11.10
N GLU A 160 -12.45 -28.04 11.42
CA GLU A 160 -13.63 -28.63 10.77
C GLU A 160 -14.97 -27.90 11.07
N ASP A 161 -14.97 -26.85 11.91
CA ASP A 161 -16.20 -26.23 12.42
C ASP A 161 -16.55 -24.82 11.85
N GLU A 162 -15.68 -24.15 11.05
CA GLU A 162 -15.97 -22.79 10.52
C GLU A 162 -16.43 -22.72 9.04
N ASP A 163 -16.32 -23.80 8.28
CA ASP A 163 -16.63 -23.81 6.84
C ASP A 163 -18.11 -24.14 6.51
N GLU A 164 -18.84 -24.82 7.40
CA GLU A 164 -20.26 -25.14 7.15
C GLU A 164 -21.15 -23.88 7.14
N GLU A 165 -20.88 -22.90 8.01
CA GLU A 165 -21.72 -21.69 8.14
C GLU A 165 -21.53 -20.72 6.94
N GLN A 166 -20.35 -20.73 6.31
CA GLN A 166 -20.08 -19.95 5.10
C GLN A 166 -20.72 -20.60 3.85
N GLY A 167 -20.67 -21.93 3.76
CA GLY A 167 -21.33 -22.70 2.70
C GLY A 167 -22.86 -22.51 2.69
N GLU A 168 -23.49 -22.55 3.86
CA GLU A 168 -24.94 -22.35 3.99
C GLU A 168 -25.39 -20.94 3.62
N ASN A 169 -24.62 -19.90 4.02
CA ASN A 169 -24.90 -18.52 3.66
C ASN A 169 -24.76 -18.26 2.16
N MET A 170 -23.77 -18.86 1.50
CA MET A 170 -23.57 -18.76 0.05
C MET A 170 -24.70 -19.48 -0.71
N TYR A 171 -25.07 -20.68 -0.27
CA TYR A 171 -26.17 -21.45 -0.87
C TYR A 171 -27.53 -20.76 -0.71
N ARG A 172 -27.77 -20.13 0.44
CA ARG A 172 -28.99 -19.34 0.69
C ARG A 172 -29.06 -18.07 -0.16
N LEU A 173 -27.94 -17.39 -0.38
CA LEU A 173 -27.85 -16.23 -1.26
C LEU A 173 -28.12 -16.61 -2.72
N LEU A 174 -27.58 -17.75 -3.18
CA LEU A 174 -27.77 -18.25 -4.54
C LEU A 174 -29.23 -18.69 -4.81
N LYS A 175 -29.91 -19.24 -3.78
CA LYS A 175 -31.31 -19.71 -3.90
C LYS A 175 -32.36 -18.62 -3.65
N GLY A 176 -31.99 -17.49 -3.02
CA GLY A 176 -32.89 -16.39 -2.68
C GLY A 176 -33.16 -15.39 -3.82
N GLY A 177 -32.52 -15.54 -4.98
CA GLY A 177 -32.71 -14.67 -6.15
C GLY A 177 -33.68 -15.25 -7.17
N ASN A 178 -34.99 -15.25 -6.87
CA ASN A 178 -36.09 -15.36 -7.84
C ASN A 178 -37.30 -14.58 -7.35
#